data_AF-A0A9E2VGD9-F1
#
_entry.id   AF-A0A9E2VGD9-F1
#
_cell.length_a   1.000
_cell.length_b   1.000
_cell.length_c   1.000
_cell.angle_alpha   90.00
_cell.angle_beta   90.00
_cell.angle_gamma   90.00
#
_symmetry.space_group_name_H-M   'P 1'
#
loop_
_entity.id
_entity.type
_entity.pdbx_description
1 polymer ?
#
loop_
_entity_poly.entity_id
_entity_poly.type
_entity_poly.pdbx_seq_one_letter_code
_entity_poly.pdbx_strand_id
1 'polypeptide(L)'
;MSRATAPFGRLVCSGRALPLLLLGLALLAWFGTLGWRDLITPDEGRYSELSRAMLASGDWISPRLNGFLYFEKPPLQYWATAIAFALFGLNDFAARLWPALAAALAVLALWWTARRVIGEKAALYAACVLGSSAWWIGNSHFVNLDASLSAALCVALVAVWYGLRDDASPAETRAAMLTAWLAMALAMLSKGLVGIVLPGMVLVVHTLWSRDLTIWRRLQWGTGPLLFLVVAAPWFILVSLRHAEFAHFFFIEQHFTR
;
A
#
# COMPACT_ATOMS: atom_id res chain seq x y z
N MET A 1 27.94 -16.16 -62.51
CA MET A 1 28.14 -15.36 -61.30
C MET A 1 26.86 -15.42 -60.46
N SER A 2 26.83 -16.33 -59.49
CA SER A 2 25.69 -16.56 -58.59
C SER A 2 25.84 -15.63 -57.37
N ARG A 3 24.86 -14.73 -57.14
CA ARG A 3 24.77 -13.97 -55.89
C ARG A 3 23.87 -14.74 -54.93
N ALA A 4 24.48 -15.38 -53.94
CA ALA A 4 23.81 -15.92 -52.78
C ALA A 4 23.21 -14.75 -51.96
N THR A 5 21.89 -14.69 -51.87
CA THR A 5 21.18 -13.85 -50.90
C THR A 5 21.16 -14.59 -49.57
N ALA A 6 21.90 -14.08 -48.58
CA ALA A 6 21.84 -14.56 -47.22
C ALA A 6 20.41 -14.40 -46.67
N PRO A 7 19.84 -15.39 -45.95
CA PRO A 7 18.58 -15.18 -45.25
C PRO A 7 18.87 -14.26 -44.06
N PHE A 8 18.35 -13.04 -44.11
CA PHE A 8 18.21 -12.21 -42.92
C PHE A 8 17.44 -13.02 -41.89
N GLY A 9 18.15 -13.53 -40.88
CA GLY A 9 17.55 -14.16 -39.72
C GLY A 9 16.60 -13.17 -39.08
N ARG A 10 15.29 -13.38 -39.27
CA ARG A 10 14.30 -12.72 -38.43
C ARG A 10 14.60 -13.19 -37.02
N LEU A 11 15.16 -12.29 -36.20
CA LEU A 11 15.09 -12.42 -34.75
C LEU A 11 13.59 -12.48 -34.42
N VAL A 12 13.07 -13.69 -34.35
CA VAL A 12 11.74 -13.96 -33.83
C VAL A 12 11.84 -13.67 -32.34
N CYS A 13 11.69 -12.40 -31.97
CA CYS A 13 11.36 -12.04 -30.61
C CYS A 13 10.11 -12.84 -30.26
N SER A 14 10.24 -13.78 -29.33
CA SER A 14 9.11 -14.55 -28.81
C SER A 14 7.98 -13.58 -28.45
N GLY A 15 6.71 -13.96 -28.64
CA GLY A 15 5.56 -13.10 -28.33
C GLY A 15 5.50 -12.59 -26.87
N ARG A 16 6.40 -13.07 -26.01
CA ARG A 16 6.58 -12.65 -24.60
C ARG A 16 7.74 -11.66 -24.38
N ALA A 17 8.67 -11.51 -25.33
CA ALA A 17 9.86 -10.66 -25.17
C ALA A 17 9.49 -9.17 -25.05
N LEU A 18 8.58 -8.67 -25.89
CA LEU A 18 8.15 -7.28 -25.86
C LEU A 18 7.41 -6.92 -24.55
N PRO A 19 6.42 -7.69 -24.06
CA PRO A 19 5.80 -7.43 -22.76
C PRO A 19 6.79 -7.42 -21.59
N LEU A 20 7.76 -8.35 -21.58
CA LEU A 20 8.79 -8.38 -20.53
C LEU A 20 9.72 -7.17 -20.60
N LEU A 21 10.10 -6.73 -21.81
CA LEU A 21 10.88 -5.52 -22.00
C LEU A 21 10.12 -4.29 -21.50
N LEU A 22 8.84 -4.14 -21.87
CA LEU A 22 8.00 -3.03 -21.42
C LEU A 22 7.83 -3.02 -19.91
N LEU A 23 7.63 -4.19 -19.29
CA LEU A 23 7.58 -4.31 -17.83
C LEU A 23 8.92 -3.92 -17.20
N GLY A 24 10.04 -4.35 -17.76
CA GLY A 24 11.38 -3.97 -17.29
C GLY A 24 11.62 -2.46 -17.36
N LEU A 25 11.24 -1.82 -18.46
CA LEU A 25 11.32 -0.37 -18.62
C LEU A 25 10.39 0.38 -17.64
N ALA A 26 9.18 -0.12 -17.41
CA ALA A 26 8.26 0.47 -16.44
C ALA A 26 8.80 0.37 -15.01
N LEU A 27 9.36 -0.78 -14.61
CA LEU A 27 9.99 -0.96 -13.31
C LEU A 27 11.24 -0.08 -13.15
N LEU A 28 12.04 0.06 -14.22
CA LEU A 28 13.20 0.95 -14.21
C LEU A 28 12.78 2.42 -14.06
N ALA A 29 11.75 2.86 -14.78
CA ALA A 29 11.22 4.22 -14.65
C ALA A 29 10.64 4.49 -13.25
N TRP A 30 9.94 3.50 -12.67
CA TRP A 30 9.35 3.59 -11.35
C TRP A 30 10.39 3.60 -10.22
N PHE A 31 11.28 2.60 -10.16
CA PHE A 31 12.22 2.48 -9.05
C PHE A 31 13.54 3.24 -9.29
N GLY A 32 13.99 3.33 -10.54
CA GLY A 32 15.25 3.99 -10.90
C GLY A 32 15.24 5.50 -10.70
N THR A 33 14.06 6.11 -10.59
CA THR A 33 13.93 7.55 -10.34
C THR A 33 13.86 7.89 -8.86
N LEU A 34 13.71 6.96 -7.92
CA LEU A 34 13.45 7.31 -6.52
C LEU A 34 14.56 8.15 -5.84
N GLY A 35 15.80 8.05 -6.31
CA GLY A 35 16.94 8.81 -5.77
C GLY A 35 17.34 10.05 -6.56
N TRP A 36 16.58 10.45 -7.58
CA TRP A 36 17.04 11.46 -8.56
C TRP A 36 17.04 12.92 -8.06
N ARG A 37 16.31 13.20 -6.99
CA ARG A 37 16.11 14.53 -6.40
C ARG A 37 16.23 14.46 -4.89
N ASP A 38 16.56 15.60 -4.29
CA ASP A 38 16.60 15.78 -2.83
C ASP A 38 15.20 15.73 -2.20
N LEU A 39 15.16 15.44 -0.90
CA LEU A 39 13.93 15.43 -0.08
C LEU A 39 13.31 16.83 0.02
N ILE A 40 12.01 16.90 -0.24
CA ILE A 40 11.21 18.13 -0.18
C ILE A 40 10.66 18.33 1.24
N THR A 41 10.86 19.53 1.77
CA THR A 41 10.32 19.94 3.06
C THR A 41 8.86 20.40 2.95
N PRO A 42 8.04 20.24 4.00
CA PRO A 42 8.39 19.66 5.30
C PRO A 42 8.26 18.13 5.35
N ASP A 43 7.42 17.53 4.51
CA ASP A 43 6.94 16.16 4.74
C ASP A 43 8.01 15.09 4.53
N GLU A 44 8.77 15.15 3.43
CA GLU A 44 9.74 14.08 3.16
C GLU A 44 10.89 14.10 4.16
N GLY A 45 11.36 15.30 4.52
CA GLY A 45 12.35 15.47 5.58
C GLY A 45 11.83 14.96 6.93
N ARG A 46 10.59 15.32 7.30
CA ARG A 46 9.97 14.92 8.57
C ARG A 46 9.89 13.40 8.73
N TYR A 47 9.31 12.71 7.75
CA TYR A 47 9.10 11.26 7.86
C TYR A 47 10.39 10.47 7.67
N SER A 48 11.34 10.98 6.88
CA SER A 48 12.68 10.40 6.79
C SER A 48 13.44 10.54 8.11
N GLU A 49 13.38 11.71 8.76
CA GLU A 49 14.06 11.92 10.05
C GLU A 49 13.46 11.08 11.17
N LEU A 50 12.12 10.97 11.23
CA LEU A 50 11.44 10.04 12.16
C LEU A 50 11.95 8.60 12.00
N SER A 51 12.07 8.14 10.75
CA SER A 51 12.54 6.79 10.43
C SER A 51 14.02 6.60 10.77
N ARG A 52 14.85 7.61 10.50
CA ARG A 52 16.28 7.61 10.83
C ARG A 52 16.51 7.58 12.34
N ALA A 53 15.78 8.41 13.09
CA ALA A 53 15.85 8.45 14.56
C ALA A 53 15.37 7.14 15.19
N MET A 54 14.31 6.54 14.65
CA MET A 54 13.83 5.22 15.06
C MET A 54 14.89 4.13 14.84
N LEU A 55 15.51 4.10 13.66
CA LEU A 55 16.59 3.16 13.36
C LEU A 55 17.80 3.36 14.29
N ALA A 56 18.22 4.60 14.50
CA ALA A 56 19.40 4.93 15.31
C ALA A 56 19.20 4.66 16.81
N SER A 57 17.99 4.90 17.34
CA SER A 57 17.69 4.69 18.76
C SER A 57 17.31 3.25 19.10
N GLY A 58 16.81 2.48 18.12
CA GLY A 58 16.24 1.16 18.36
C GLY A 58 14.86 1.20 19.05
N ASP A 59 14.27 2.38 19.29
CA ASP A 59 12.90 2.48 19.81
C ASP A 59 11.88 2.49 18.66
N TRP A 60 11.37 1.31 18.32
CA TRP A 60 10.35 1.12 17.29
C TRP A 60 8.93 1.43 17.77
N ILE A 61 8.73 1.80 19.04
CA ILE A 61 7.41 2.06 19.61
C ILE A 61 7.14 3.55 19.76
N SER A 62 8.11 4.34 20.25
CA SER A 62 7.92 5.77 20.53
C SER A 62 8.53 6.64 19.42
N PRO A 63 7.76 7.06 18.39
CA PRO A 63 8.29 7.92 17.33
C PRO A 63 8.79 9.25 17.88
N ARG A 64 9.97 9.68 17.44
CA ARG A 64 10.59 10.95 17.84
C ARG A 64 11.06 11.75 16.63
N LEU A 65 10.69 13.03 16.59
CA LEU A 65 11.18 14.00 15.62
C LEU A 65 12.07 15.00 16.36
N ASN A 66 13.35 15.09 15.99
CA ASN A 66 14.33 15.97 16.65
C ASN A 66 14.38 15.80 18.18
N GLY A 67 14.23 14.55 18.66
CA GLY A 67 14.24 14.19 20.09
C GLY A 67 12.89 14.28 20.81
N PHE A 68 11.91 15.00 20.25
CA PHE A 68 10.57 15.15 20.82
C PHE A 68 9.62 14.05 20.36
N LEU A 69 8.70 13.62 21.22
CA LEU A 69 7.69 12.63 20.87
C LEU A 69 6.78 13.15 19.75
N TYR A 70 6.50 12.32 18.76
CA TYR A 70 5.66 12.65 17.61
C TYR A 70 4.49 11.68 17.50
N PHE A 71 3.39 12.00 18.19
CA PHE A 71 2.21 11.13 18.26
C PHE A 71 1.11 11.47 17.25
N GLU A 72 1.42 12.24 16.20
CA GLU A 72 0.37 12.65 15.25
C GLU A 72 -0.08 11.54 14.28
N LYS A 73 0.78 10.53 14.05
CA LYS A 73 0.58 9.51 13.03
C LYS A 73 1.10 8.14 13.50
N PRO A 74 0.45 7.03 13.09
CA PRO A 74 0.94 5.70 13.40
C PRO A 74 2.17 5.31 12.56
N PRO A 75 2.86 4.20 12.92
CA PRO A 75 4.29 4.05 12.62
C PRO A 75 4.60 3.26 11.34
N LEU A 76 3.62 2.77 10.57
CA LEU A 76 3.89 1.86 9.45
C LEU A 76 4.89 2.44 8.45
N GLN A 77 4.70 3.72 8.09
CA GLN A 77 5.61 4.43 7.20
C GLN A 77 7.03 4.49 7.80
N TYR A 78 7.14 4.72 9.11
CA TYR A 78 8.41 4.88 9.80
C TYR A 78 9.15 3.56 9.88
N TRP A 79 8.45 2.49 10.21
CA TRP A 79 9.00 1.14 10.24
C TRP A 79 9.53 0.72 8.89
N ALA A 80 8.72 0.88 7.85
CA ALA A 80 9.10 0.44 6.51
C ALA A 80 10.28 1.26 5.95
N THR A 81 10.28 2.57 6.16
CA THR A 81 11.41 3.42 5.75
C THR A 81 12.67 3.16 6.61
N ALA A 82 12.54 2.91 7.92
CA ALA A 82 13.66 2.53 8.78
C ALA A 82 14.28 1.18 8.35
N ILE A 83 13.46 0.20 7.97
CA ILE A 83 13.93 -1.06 7.38
C ILE A 83 14.65 -0.80 6.05
N ALA A 84 14.10 0.06 5.18
CA ALA A 84 14.76 0.41 3.92
C ALA A 84 16.12 1.08 4.17
N PHE A 85 16.22 1.98 5.14
CA PHE A 85 17.49 2.57 5.57
C PHE A 85 18.49 1.55 6.11
N ALA A 86 18.03 0.55 6.86
CA ALA A 86 18.90 -0.52 7.34
C ALA A 86 19.47 -1.38 6.19
N LEU A 87 18.69 -1.59 5.13
CA LEU A 87 19.07 -2.45 3.99
C LEU A 87 19.87 -1.72 2.91
N PHE A 88 19.55 -0.45 2.63
CA PHE A 88 20.08 0.31 1.49
C PHE A 88 20.86 1.56 1.89
N GLY A 89 21.02 1.81 3.19
CA GLY A 89 21.68 3.00 3.73
C GLY A 89 20.77 4.24 3.78
N LEU A 90 21.27 5.29 4.43
CA LEU A 90 20.58 6.58 4.54
C LEU A 90 20.73 7.36 3.24
N ASN A 91 19.73 7.28 2.38
CA ASN A 91 19.65 8.03 1.14
C ASN A 91 18.21 8.22 0.68
N ASP A 92 18.05 9.14 -0.27
CA ASP A 92 16.80 9.54 -0.90
C ASP A 92 16.03 8.39 -1.57
N PHE A 93 16.74 7.45 -2.19
CA PHE A 93 16.14 6.25 -2.76
C PHE A 93 15.48 5.39 -1.68
N ALA A 94 16.20 5.09 -0.60
CA ALA A 94 15.71 4.27 0.50
C ALA A 94 14.53 4.94 1.23
N ALA A 95 14.55 6.27 1.36
CA ALA A 95 13.46 7.04 1.95
C ALA A 95 12.13 6.86 1.19
N ARG A 96 12.19 6.85 -0.15
CA ARG A 96 11.04 6.73 -1.06
C ARG A 96 10.74 5.30 -1.49
N LEU A 97 11.54 4.31 -1.09
CA LEU A 97 11.37 2.92 -1.51
C LEU A 97 10.02 2.34 -1.09
N TRP A 98 9.62 2.57 0.17
CA TRP A 98 8.37 2.04 0.69
C TRP A 98 7.11 2.61 -0.01
N PRO A 99 6.89 3.93 -0.12
CA PRO A 99 5.70 4.45 -0.79
C PRO A 99 5.64 3.99 -2.26
N ALA A 100 6.79 3.89 -2.94
CA ALA A 100 6.88 3.38 -4.30
C ALA A 100 6.50 1.90 -4.39
N LEU A 101 7.00 1.07 -3.46
CA LEU A 101 6.71 -0.35 -3.40
C LEU A 101 5.24 -0.61 -3.07
N ALA A 102 4.67 0.07 -2.07
CA ALA A 102 3.28 -0.08 -1.67
C ALA A 102 2.33 0.22 -2.84
N ALA A 103 2.56 1.33 -3.55
CA ALA A 103 1.76 1.70 -4.71
C ALA A 103 1.93 0.73 -5.89
N ALA A 104 3.14 0.22 -6.15
CA ALA A 104 3.36 -0.81 -7.18
C ALA A 104 2.64 -2.13 -6.85
N LEU A 105 2.66 -2.56 -5.59
CA LEU A 105 1.94 -3.75 -5.12
C LEU A 105 0.42 -3.58 -5.27
N ALA A 106 -0.12 -2.39 -5.02
CA ALA A 106 -1.53 -2.11 -5.25
C ALA A 106 -1.92 -2.13 -6.75
N VAL A 107 -1.07 -1.63 -7.64
CA VAL A 107 -1.27 -1.78 -9.11
C VAL A 107 -1.28 -3.26 -9.50
N LEU A 108 -0.36 -4.06 -8.94
CA LEU A 108 -0.31 -5.50 -9.17
C LEU A 108 -1.55 -6.22 -8.64
N ALA A 109 -2.03 -5.85 -7.45
CA ALA A 109 -3.24 -6.40 -6.85
C ALA A 109 -4.49 -6.08 -7.69
N LEU A 110 -4.57 -4.85 -8.22
CA LEU A 110 -5.63 -4.44 -9.14
C LEU A 110 -5.59 -5.27 -10.43
N TRP A 111 -4.44 -5.38 -11.09
CA TRP A 111 -4.29 -6.21 -12.28
C TRP A 111 -4.67 -7.66 -12.01
N TRP A 112 -4.13 -8.26 -10.95
CA TRP A 112 -4.36 -9.66 -10.62
C TRP A 112 -5.85 -9.95 -10.35
N THR A 113 -6.54 -9.02 -9.69
CA THR A 113 -7.97 -9.11 -9.39
C THR A 113 -8.79 -8.92 -10.67
N ALA A 114 -8.58 -7.82 -11.38
CA ALA A 114 -9.31 -7.50 -12.60
C ALA A 114 -9.16 -8.61 -13.66
N ARG A 115 -7.98 -9.23 -13.74
CA ARG A 115 -7.73 -10.34 -14.66
C ARG A 115 -8.68 -11.51 -14.43
N ARG A 116 -9.02 -11.78 -13.17
CA ARG A 116 -9.90 -12.89 -12.76
C ARG A 116 -11.38 -12.52 -12.72
N VAL A 117 -11.71 -11.23 -12.59
CA VAL A 117 -13.12 -10.80 -12.52
C VAL A 117 -13.66 -10.39 -13.89
N ILE A 118 -12.87 -9.67 -14.69
CA ILE A 118 -13.31 -9.04 -15.95
C ILE A 118 -12.41 -9.36 -17.15
N GLY A 119 -11.34 -10.13 -16.96
CA GLY A 119 -10.47 -10.65 -18.02
C GLY A 119 -9.17 -9.87 -18.25
N GLU A 120 -8.25 -10.50 -18.99
CA GLU A 120 -6.86 -10.04 -19.20
C GLU A 120 -6.76 -8.61 -19.75
N LYS A 121 -7.51 -8.31 -20.82
CA LYS A 121 -7.39 -7.03 -21.54
C LYS A 121 -7.80 -5.85 -20.64
N ALA A 122 -8.93 -5.99 -19.94
CA ALA A 122 -9.40 -4.97 -19.01
C ALA A 122 -8.46 -4.81 -17.81
N ALA A 123 -7.87 -5.91 -17.33
CA ALA A 123 -6.88 -5.88 -16.26
C ALA A 123 -5.62 -5.11 -16.63
N LEU A 124 -5.09 -5.32 -17.84
CA LEU A 124 -3.95 -4.57 -18.35
C LEU A 124 -4.27 -3.08 -18.46
N TYR A 125 -5.45 -2.72 -18.97
CA TYR A 125 -5.87 -1.32 -19.01
C TYR A 125 -6.02 -0.72 -17.61
N ALA A 126 -6.62 -1.42 -16.66
CA ALA A 126 -6.76 -0.95 -15.29
C ALA A 126 -5.38 -0.69 -14.63
N ALA A 127 -4.42 -1.61 -14.79
CA ALA A 127 -3.06 -1.43 -14.28
C ALA A 127 -2.31 -0.29 -14.98
N CYS A 128 -2.43 -0.17 -16.31
CA CYS A 128 -1.82 0.93 -17.04
C CYS A 128 -2.41 2.28 -16.62
N VAL A 129 -3.74 2.39 -16.48
CA VAL A 129 -4.39 3.64 -16.04
C VAL A 129 -3.94 4.02 -14.63
N LEU A 130 -4.01 3.11 -13.66
CA LEU A 130 -3.59 3.41 -12.29
C LEU A 130 -2.09 3.69 -12.22
N GLY A 131 -1.26 2.82 -12.80
CA GLY A 131 0.20 2.92 -12.76
C GLY A 131 0.76 4.12 -13.52
N SER A 132 0.02 4.70 -14.47
CA SER A 132 0.40 5.93 -15.18
C SER A 132 -0.32 7.18 -14.69
N SER A 133 -1.24 7.07 -13.73
CA SER A 133 -1.96 8.22 -13.19
C SER A 133 -1.00 9.18 -12.51
N ALA A 134 -1.02 10.46 -12.92
CA ALA A 134 -0.08 11.47 -12.43
C ALA A 134 -0.08 11.57 -10.89
N TRP A 135 -1.26 11.54 -10.26
CA TRP A 135 -1.36 11.57 -8.81
C TRP A 135 -0.82 10.30 -8.16
N TRP A 136 -1.04 9.13 -8.76
CA TRP A 136 -0.55 7.86 -8.21
C TRP A 136 0.97 7.79 -8.22
N ILE A 137 1.60 8.20 -9.33
CA ILE A 137 3.05 8.32 -9.45
C ILE A 137 3.59 9.39 -8.48
N GLY A 138 3.01 10.59 -8.51
CA GLY A 138 3.45 11.70 -7.65
C GLY A 138 3.41 11.34 -6.17
N ASN A 139 2.32 10.70 -5.73
CA ASN A 139 2.14 10.24 -4.36
C ASN A 139 3.10 9.09 -4.00
N SER A 140 3.37 8.16 -4.92
CA SER A 140 4.25 7.02 -4.65
C SER A 140 5.75 7.36 -4.66
N HIS A 141 6.14 8.46 -5.31
CA HIS A 141 7.52 8.96 -5.37
C HIS A 141 7.76 10.15 -4.43
N PHE A 142 6.92 10.25 -3.40
CA PHE A 142 7.01 11.25 -2.35
C PHE A 142 6.91 10.55 -0.99
N VAL A 143 7.82 10.87 -0.06
CA VAL A 143 7.76 10.30 1.30
C VAL A 143 6.61 10.95 2.07
N ASN A 144 5.45 10.30 2.03
CA ASN A 144 4.26 10.66 2.80
C ASN A 144 3.57 9.38 3.33
N LEU A 145 2.48 9.57 4.08
CA LEU A 145 1.66 8.46 4.58
C LEU A 145 0.55 8.06 3.59
N ASP A 146 0.25 8.91 2.62
CA ASP A 146 -0.89 8.76 1.72
C ASP A 146 -0.69 7.67 0.67
N ALA A 147 0.54 7.41 0.24
CA ALA A 147 0.85 6.29 -0.64
C ALA A 147 0.50 4.94 0.04
N SER A 148 0.98 4.76 1.27
CA SER A 148 0.71 3.58 2.09
C SER A 148 -0.77 3.38 2.35
N LEU A 149 -1.47 4.44 2.77
CA LEU A 149 -2.91 4.40 2.99
C LEU A 149 -3.66 4.05 1.70
N SER A 150 -3.36 4.74 0.59
CA SER A 150 -4.06 4.53 -0.68
C SER A 150 -3.84 3.13 -1.24
N ALA A 151 -2.61 2.61 -1.13
CA ALA A 151 -2.29 1.25 -1.54
C ALA A 151 -3.05 0.21 -0.70
N ALA A 152 -3.05 0.36 0.63
CA ALA A 152 -3.76 -0.54 1.53
C ALA A 152 -5.28 -0.50 1.30
N LEU A 153 -5.88 0.68 1.12
CA LEU A 153 -7.30 0.82 0.79
C LEU A 153 -7.64 0.24 -0.59
N CYS A 154 -6.76 0.40 -1.58
CA CYS A 154 -6.90 -0.23 -2.89
C CYS A 154 -6.90 -1.76 -2.77
N VAL A 155 -5.94 -2.33 -2.03
CA VAL A 155 -5.87 -3.78 -1.77
C VAL A 155 -7.13 -4.26 -1.05
N ALA A 156 -7.62 -3.52 -0.04
CA ALA A 156 -8.85 -3.86 0.65
C ALA A 156 -10.06 -3.90 -0.30
N LEU A 157 -10.19 -2.88 -1.16
CA LEU A 157 -11.27 -2.79 -2.14
C LEU A 157 -11.23 -3.93 -3.16
N VAL A 158 -10.07 -4.19 -3.78
CA VAL A 158 -9.95 -5.25 -4.79
C VAL A 158 -10.08 -6.64 -4.16
N ALA A 159 -9.68 -6.82 -2.91
CA ALA A 159 -9.90 -8.07 -2.19
C ALA A 159 -11.39 -8.30 -1.90
N VAL A 160 -12.14 -7.27 -1.51
CA VAL A 160 -13.60 -7.37 -1.37
C VAL A 160 -14.24 -7.70 -2.73
N TRP A 161 -13.85 -6.99 -3.79
CA TRP A 161 -14.34 -7.24 -5.14
C TRP A 161 -14.05 -8.68 -5.60
N TYR A 162 -12.85 -9.21 -5.32
CA TYR A 162 -12.48 -10.59 -5.58
C TYR A 162 -13.36 -11.59 -4.84
N GLY A 163 -13.60 -11.37 -3.54
CA GLY A 163 -14.32 -12.33 -2.68
C GLY A 163 -15.83 -12.36 -2.91
N LEU A 164 -16.37 -11.38 -3.63
CA LEU A 164 -17.80 -11.22 -3.91
C LEU A 164 -18.24 -11.70 -5.30
N ARG A 165 -17.33 -12.24 -6.13
CA ARG A 165 -17.75 -12.90 -7.37
C ARG A 165 -18.74 -14.03 -7.10
N ASP A 166 -19.65 -14.28 -8.04
CA ASP A 166 -20.69 -15.30 -7.90
C ASP A 166 -20.13 -16.73 -7.88
N ASP A 167 -19.02 -16.95 -8.59
CA ASP A 167 -18.31 -18.23 -8.72
C ASP A 167 -17.20 -18.41 -7.66
N ALA A 168 -17.13 -17.55 -6.63
CA ALA A 168 -16.10 -17.66 -5.59
C ALA A 168 -16.29 -18.93 -4.77
N SER A 169 -15.24 -19.73 -4.65
CA SER A 169 -15.22 -20.81 -3.66
C SER A 169 -15.19 -20.23 -2.23
N PRO A 170 -15.68 -20.96 -1.21
CA PRO A 170 -15.61 -20.50 0.18
C PRO A 170 -14.19 -20.17 0.66
N ALA A 171 -13.19 -20.90 0.15
CA ALA A 171 -11.78 -20.67 0.45
C ALA A 171 -11.28 -19.34 -0.14
N GLU A 172 -11.66 -19.03 -1.37
CA GLU A 172 -11.33 -17.76 -2.02
C GLU A 172 -12.00 -16.58 -1.34
N THR A 173 -13.30 -16.67 -1.03
CA THR A 173 -14.00 -15.62 -0.26
C THR A 173 -13.31 -15.41 1.08
N ARG A 174 -12.97 -16.48 1.82
CA ARG A 174 -12.25 -16.35 3.09
C ARG A 174 -10.89 -15.66 2.92
N ALA A 175 -10.09 -16.07 1.94
CA ALA A 175 -8.78 -15.47 1.69
C ALA A 175 -8.88 -13.99 1.28
N ALA A 176 -9.86 -13.63 0.44
CA ALA A 176 -10.13 -12.25 0.06
C ALA A 176 -10.53 -11.40 1.27
N MET A 177 -11.45 -11.88 2.10
CA MET A 177 -11.90 -11.12 3.26
C MET A 177 -10.79 -10.95 4.30
N LEU A 178 -9.97 -11.98 4.55
CA LEU A 178 -8.79 -11.85 5.40
C LEU A 178 -7.76 -10.87 4.83
N THR A 179 -7.53 -10.88 3.53
CA THR A 179 -6.70 -9.87 2.85
C THR A 179 -7.26 -8.46 3.06
N ALA A 180 -8.58 -8.28 2.95
CA ALA A 180 -9.21 -6.98 3.19
C ALA A 180 -9.05 -6.51 4.65
N TRP A 181 -9.25 -7.38 5.63
CA TRP A 181 -9.01 -7.06 7.04
C TRP A 181 -7.55 -6.71 7.34
N LEU A 182 -6.60 -7.48 6.79
CA LEU A 182 -5.18 -7.19 6.91
C LEU A 182 -4.84 -5.82 6.30
N ALA A 183 -5.35 -5.55 5.09
CA ALA A 183 -5.11 -4.28 4.42
C ALA A 183 -5.71 -3.09 5.19
N MET A 184 -6.91 -3.23 5.76
CA MET A 184 -7.48 -2.21 6.66
C MET A 184 -6.63 -1.99 7.92
N ALA A 185 -6.03 -3.05 8.48
CA ALA A 185 -5.14 -2.94 9.63
C ALA A 185 -3.86 -2.16 9.29
N LEU A 186 -3.26 -2.44 8.13
CA LEU A 186 -2.11 -1.70 7.61
C LEU A 186 -2.49 -0.24 7.29
N ALA A 187 -3.67 0.00 6.74
CA ALA A 187 -4.21 1.35 6.53
C ALA A 187 -4.34 2.10 7.87
N MET A 188 -4.81 1.44 8.92
CA MET A 188 -4.90 2.02 10.26
C MET A 188 -3.52 2.34 10.84
N LEU A 189 -2.55 1.44 10.68
CA LEU A 189 -1.15 1.68 11.07
C LEU A 189 -0.43 2.70 10.18
N SER A 190 -1.04 3.13 9.08
CA SER A 190 -0.52 4.20 8.24
C SER A 190 -1.07 5.57 8.66
N LYS A 191 -2.39 5.73 8.77
CA LYS A 191 -3.01 7.05 8.97
C LYS A 191 -4.16 7.09 9.99
N GLY A 192 -4.27 6.07 10.85
CA GLY A 192 -5.25 6.02 11.94
C GLY A 192 -6.63 5.52 11.50
N LEU A 193 -7.68 5.96 12.20
CA LEU A 193 -9.04 5.39 12.07
C LEU A 193 -9.62 5.46 10.66
N VAL A 194 -9.13 6.39 9.82
CA VAL A 194 -9.51 6.48 8.40
C VAL A 194 -9.37 5.16 7.65
N GLY A 195 -8.40 4.31 8.04
CA GLY A 195 -8.14 3.01 7.42
C GLY A 195 -9.26 1.96 7.58
N ILE A 196 -10.13 2.12 8.58
CA ILE A 196 -11.31 1.26 8.78
C ILE A 196 -12.63 2.02 8.57
N VAL A 197 -12.66 3.31 8.89
CA VAL A 197 -13.86 4.15 8.73
C VAL A 197 -14.24 4.28 7.26
N LEU A 198 -13.29 4.57 6.36
CA LEU A 198 -13.61 4.72 4.93
C LEU A 198 -14.14 3.41 4.30
N PRO A 199 -13.47 2.24 4.45
CA PRO A 199 -14.03 0.98 3.96
C PRO A 199 -15.39 0.64 4.57
N GLY A 200 -15.57 0.88 5.87
CA GLY A 200 -16.85 0.68 6.56
C GLY A 200 -17.96 1.57 5.99
N MET A 201 -17.68 2.85 5.74
CA MET A 201 -18.62 3.76 5.10
C MET A 201 -18.98 3.31 3.68
N VAL A 202 -17.99 2.92 2.87
CA VAL A 202 -18.21 2.41 1.51
C VAL A 202 -19.08 1.15 1.54
N LEU A 203 -18.80 0.22 2.47
CA LEU A 203 -19.60 -0.99 2.67
C LEU A 203 -21.05 -0.65 3.03
N VAL A 204 -21.28 0.24 4.00
CA VAL A 204 -22.63 0.66 4.41
C VAL A 204 -23.38 1.29 3.23
N VAL A 205 -22.78 2.28 2.56
CA VAL A 205 -23.40 2.94 1.40
C VAL A 205 -23.71 1.93 0.29
N HIS A 206 -22.79 1.02 0.00
CA HIS A 206 -23.01 -0.04 -0.98
C HIS A 206 -24.20 -0.92 -0.57
N THR A 207 -24.29 -1.34 0.69
CA THR A 207 -25.39 -2.21 1.15
C THR A 207 -26.75 -1.53 1.16
N LEU A 208 -26.80 -0.23 1.44
CA LEU A 208 -28.03 0.56 1.34
C LEU A 208 -28.48 0.73 -0.11
N TRP A 209 -27.52 0.91 -1.02
CA TRP A 209 -27.77 1.06 -2.46
C TRP A 209 -28.19 -0.26 -3.12
N SER A 210 -27.44 -1.34 -2.88
CA SER A 210 -27.71 -2.66 -3.45
C SER A 210 -28.87 -3.38 -2.76
N ARG A 211 -29.24 -2.95 -1.55
CA ARG A 211 -30.21 -3.62 -0.66
C ARG A 211 -29.83 -5.08 -0.37
N ASP A 212 -28.53 -5.38 -0.41
CA ASP A 212 -28.00 -6.71 -0.19
C ASP A 212 -27.21 -6.79 1.12
N LEU A 213 -27.75 -7.53 2.08
CA LEU A 213 -27.11 -7.78 3.37
C LEU A 213 -26.21 -9.02 3.37
N THR A 214 -26.16 -9.79 2.28
CA THR A 214 -25.37 -11.03 2.20
C THR A 214 -23.88 -10.78 2.32
N ILE A 215 -23.41 -9.62 1.83
CA ILE A 215 -22.01 -9.17 1.99
C ILE A 215 -21.58 -9.19 3.45
N TRP A 216 -22.43 -8.73 4.38
CA TRP A 216 -22.13 -8.72 5.81
C TRP A 216 -21.88 -10.12 6.36
N ARG A 217 -22.55 -11.16 5.84
CA ARG A 217 -22.34 -12.54 6.28
C ARG A 217 -21.01 -13.11 5.78
N ARG A 218 -20.47 -12.58 4.68
CA ARG A 218 -19.24 -13.07 4.06
C ARG A 218 -17.96 -12.49 4.66
N LEU A 219 -18.04 -11.40 5.44
CA LEU A 219 -16.90 -10.64 5.99
C LEU A 219 -16.04 -11.38 7.02
N GLN A 220 -16.34 -12.63 7.37
CA GLN A 220 -15.54 -13.42 8.33
C GLN A 220 -15.42 -12.74 9.71
N TRP A 221 -16.55 -12.33 10.31
CA TRP A 221 -16.60 -11.59 11.60
C TRP A 221 -15.87 -12.22 12.79
N GLY A 222 -15.54 -13.52 12.75
CA GLY A 222 -14.65 -14.14 13.72
C GLY A 222 -13.18 -13.83 13.44
N THR A 223 -12.64 -14.44 12.38
CA THR A 223 -11.19 -14.39 12.09
C THR A 223 -10.71 -13.06 11.53
N GLY A 224 -11.57 -12.31 10.84
CA GLY A 224 -11.24 -11.04 10.20
C GLY A 224 -10.89 -9.93 11.19
N PRO A 225 -11.82 -9.54 12.09
CA PRO A 225 -11.55 -8.59 13.16
C PRO A 225 -10.40 -9.04 14.07
N LEU A 226 -10.29 -10.34 14.36
CA LEU A 226 -9.17 -10.86 15.15
C LEU A 226 -7.82 -10.60 14.45
N LEU A 227 -7.71 -10.89 13.15
CA LEU A 227 -6.51 -10.60 12.37
C LEU A 227 -6.20 -9.10 12.37
N PHE A 228 -7.23 -8.26 12.17
CA PHE A 228 -7.08 -6.81 12.21
C PHE A 228 -6.51 -6.35 13.55
N LEU A 229 -7.08 -6.83 14.67
CA LEU A 229 -6.63 -6.47 16.01
C LEU A 229 -5.21 -6.97 16.29
N VAL A 230 -4.89 -8.20 15.92
CA VAL A 230 -3.53 -8.76 16.10
C VAL A 230 -2.48 -7.96 15.34
N VAL A 231 -2.82 -7.35 14.21
CA VAL A 231 -1.88 -6.54 13.43
C VAL A 231 -1.83 -5.10 13.94
N ALA A 232 -2.98 -4.44 14.10
CA ALA A 232 -3.02 -3.01 14.43
C ALA A 232 -2.86 -2.73 15.92
N ALA A 233 -3.56 -3.47 16.80
CA ALA A 233 -3.65 -3.14 18.21
C ALA A 233 -2.31 -3.17 18.98
N PRO A 234 -1.34 -4.07 18.71
CA PRO A 234 -0.12 -4.15 19.52
C PRO A 234 0.62 -2.82 19.65
N TRP A 235 0.79 -2.08 18.56
CA TRP A 235 1.49 -0.80 18.64
C TRP A 235 0.71 0.24 19.44
N PHE A 236 -0.59 0.40 19.18
CA PHE A 236 -1.44 1.33 19.93
C PHE A 236 -1.45 1.00 21.43
N ILE A 237 -1.49 -0.28 21.79
CA ILE A 237 -1.43 -0.72 23.18
C ILE A 237 -0.05 -0.40 23.77
N LEU A 238 1.03 -0.82 23.12
CA LEU A 238 2.39 -0.63 23.63
C LEU A 238 2.77 0.84 23.79
N VAL A 239 2.42 1.70 22.82
CA VAL A 239 2.71 3.13 22.92
C VAL A 239 1.85 3.80 24.01
N SER A 240 0.58 3.39 24.19
CA SER A 240 -0.28 3.91 25.26
C SER A 240 0.18 3.46 26.65
N LEU A 241 0.74 2.26 26.78
CA LEU A 241 1.32 1.77 28.03
C LEU A 241 2.62 2.50 28.39
N ARG A 242 3.38 2.96 27.40
CA ARG A 242 4.61 3.74 27.62
C ARG A 242 4.36 5.22 27.86
N HIS A 243 3.32 5.78 27.24
CA HIS A 243 3.01 7.21 27.23
C HIS A 243 1.51 7.40 27.46
N ALA A 244 1.12 7.73 28.69
CA ALA A 244 -0.29 7.80 29.11
C ALA A 244 -1.10 8.86 28.34
N GLU A 245 -0.43 9.90 27.86
CA GLU A 245 -1.01 11.00 27.08
C GLU A 245 -1.35 10.61 25.63
N PHE A 246 -0.73 9.55 25.10
CA PHE A 246 -0.84 9.18 23.69
C PHE A 246 -2.29 8.96 23.26
N ALA A 247 -3.05 8.17 24.04
CA ALA A 247 -4.39 7.74 23.64
C ALA A 247 -5.35 8.93 23.51
N HIS A 248 -5.32 9.86 24.47
CA HIS A 248 -6.12 11.09 24.41
C HIS A 248 -5.71 11.96 23.23
N PHE A 249 -4.41 12.23 23.07
CA PHE A 249 -3.89 13.06 21.98
C PHE A 249 -4.25 12.48 20.61
N PHE A 250 -3.98 11.19 20.37
CA PHE A 250 -4.17 10.57 19.08
C PHE A 250 -5.64 10.37 18.70
N PHE A 251 -6.48 9.91 19.63
CA PHE A 251 -7.88 9.59 19.29
C PHE A 251 -8.83 10.77 19.46
N ILE A 252 -8.54 11.71 20.38
CA ILE A 252 -9.42 12.86 20.63
C ILE A 252 -8.91 14.08 19.87
N GLU A 253 -7.70 14.54 20.18
CA GLU A 253 -7.25 15.85 19.69
C GLU A 253 -7.02 15.85 18.18
N GLN A 254 -6.38 14.80 17.64
CA GLN A 254 -6.10 14.70 16.20
C GLN A 254 -7.36 14.57 15.32
N HIS A 255 -8.50 14.14 15.88
CA HIS A 255 -9.70 13.83 15.12
C HIS A 255 -10.84 14.84 15.35
N PHE A 256 -10.92 15.45 16.53
CA PHE A 256 -12.07 16.29 16.92
C PHE A 256 -11.70 17.74 17.24
N THR A 257 -10.44 18.06 17.53
CA THR A 257 -10.04 19.42 17.97
C THR A 257 -9.13 20.14 16.97
N ARG A 258 -8.99 19.61 15.75
CA ARG A 258 -8.24 20.22 14.64
C ARG A 258 -9.15 20.94 13.66
#